data_AF-A0A0P9PXP2-F1
#
_entry.id   AF-A0A0P9PXP2-F1
#
_cell.length_a   1.000
_cell.length_b   1.000
_cell.length_c   1.000
_cell.angle_alpha   90.00
_cell.angle_beta   90.00
_cell.angle_gamma   90.00
#
_symmetry.space_group_name_H-M   'P 1'
#
loop_
_entity.id
_entity.type
_entity.pdbx_description
1 polymer ?
#
loop_
_entity_poly.entity_id
_entity_poly.type
_entity_poly.pdbx_seq_one_letter_code
_entity_poly.pdbx_strand_id
1 'polypeptide(L)'
;MKTNGTDGRVTTRSAGMRLAAGIIFGLTGLLFATATHKLGAFVKRLISYSPLRPFAGGLLIAVAVWALSGNHYIDVDKYIGLGIPSIVQSFHMPMDPWDWLGKMLFTVVSLGTGFKGGEVTPLFYIGATLGNALAPLLHLPFGMLAGIGFVAVFAGAANTPLATIVMAMELFGPEIAPLAAIACIASYLVSGHTGIYHAQRVGHSKHHRPLPEEIRLSDIKQFHAQSESASERKVAPIGEEK
;
A
#
# COMPACT_ATOMS: atom_id res chain seq x y z
N MET A 1 -3.25 -10.51 -23.64
CA MET A 1 -4.64 -10.41 -23.12
C MET A 1 -5.52 -9.89 -24.26
N LYS A 2 -6.25 -10.76 -24.97
CA LYS A 2 -7.14 -10.31 -26.07
C LYS A 2 -8.39 -9.68 -25.45
N THR A 3 -8.59 -8.39 -25.69
CA THR A 3 -9.74 -7.61 -25.24
C THR A 3 -10.97 -7.98 -26.10
N ASN A 4 -11.74 -8.97 -25.65
CA ASN A 4 -13.03 -9.23 -26.26
C ASN A 4 -14.01 -8.10 -25.89
N GLY A 5 -14.29 -7.23 -26.86
CA GLY A 5 -15.67 -6.84 -27.17
C GLY A 5 -16.40 -5.83 -26.28
N THR A 6 -15.72 -4.98 -25.51
CA THR A 6 -16.31 -3.71 -25.04
C THR A 6 -15.33 -2.58 -25.29
N ASP A 7 -15.71 -1.71 -26.21
CA ASP A 7 -15.08 -0.46 -26.64
C ASP A 7 -14.00 0.05 -25.65
N GLY A 8 -12.73 -0.01 -26.07
CA GLY A 8 -11.57 0.49 -25.31
C GLY A 8 -11.54 2.02 -25.15
N ARG A 9 -12.68 2.69 -25.31
CA ARG A 9 -12.83 4.12 -25.09
C ARG A 9 -12.84 4.39 -23.59
N VAL A 10 -11.94 5.28 -23.16
CA VAL A 10 -12.00 5.86 -21.82
C VAL A 10 -13.25 6.76 -21.75
N THR A 11 -14.41 6.18 -21.47
CA THR A 11 -15.62 6.95 -21.18
C THR A 11 -15.46 7.65 -19.83
N THR A 12 -15.97 8.86 -19.66
CA THR A 12 -15.87 9.65 -18.41
C THR A 12 -16.27 8.86 -17.16
N ARG A 13 -17.32 8.04 -17.25
CA ARG A 13 -17.77 7.14 -16.17
C ARG A 13 -16.71 6.10 -15.79
N SER A 14 -16.08 5.48 -16.79
CA SER A 14 -15.02 4.49 -16.59
C SER A 14 -13.74 5.11 -16.02
N ALA A 15 -13.44 6.37 -16.36
CA ALA A 15 -12.32 7.11 -15.78
C ALA A 15 -12.56 7.40 -14.28
N GLY A 16 -13.76 7.83 -13.91
CA GLY A 16 -14.13 8.06 -12.51
C GLY A 16 -14.02 6.81 -11.63
N MET A 17 -14.44 5.64 -12.14
CA MET A 17 -14.30 4.36 -11.43
C MET A 17 -12.84 3.98 -11.19
N ARG A 18 -11.96 4.23 -12.16
CA ARG A 18 -10.52 3.93 -12.03
C ARG A 18 -9.82 4.90 -11.07
N LEU A 19 -10.23 6.16 -11.06
CA LEU A 19 -9.78 7.13 -10.08
C LEU A 19 -10.18 6.69 -8.65
N ALA A 20 -11.44 6.29 -8.46
CA ALA A 20 -11.92 5.76 -7.18
C ALA A 20 -11.14 4.51 -6.74
N ALA A 21 -10.87 3.58 -7.66
CA ALA A 21 -10.01 2.42 -7.39
C ALA A 21 -8.60 2.85 -6.97
N GLY A 22 -7.99 3.81 -7.70
CA GLY A 22 -6.69 4.39 -7.36
C GLY A 22 -6.63 4.99 -5.96
N ILE A 23 -7.70 5.67 -5.52
CA ILE A 23 -7.80 6.19 -4.14
C ILE A 23 -7.81 5.03 -3.13
N ILE A 24 -8.61 3.99 -3.35
CA ILE A 24 -8.67 2.82 -2.48
C ILE A 24 -7.30 2.12 -2.41
N PHE A 25 -6.63 1.97 -3.55
CA PHE A 25 -5.29 1.38 -3.61
C PHE A 25 -4.26 2.23 -2.84
N GLY A 26 -4.33 3.57 -2.95
CA GLY A 26 -3.47 4.48 -2.19
C GLY A 26 -3.68 4.41 -0.69
N LEU A 27 -4.95 4.38 -0.25
CA LEU A 27 -5.30 4.18 1.16
C LEU A 27 -4.81 2.83 1.68
N THR A 28 -4.88 1.79 0.86
CA THR A 28 -4.40 0.44 1.20
C THR A 28 -2.88 0.43 1.39
N GLY A 29 -2.13 1.07 0.49
CA GLY A 29 -0.67 1.23 0.63
C GLY A 29 -0.28 2.07 1.85
N LEU A 30 -1.01 3.16 2.11
CA LEU A 30 -0.85 4.00 3.31
C LEU A 30 -1.10 3.21 4.60
N LEU A 31 -2.19 2.43 4.62
CA LEU A 31 -2.55 1.57 5.75
C LEU A 31 -1.45 0.53 6.01
N PHE A 32 -0.99 -0.15 4.96
CA PHE A 32 0.10 -1.13 5.06
C PHE A 32 1.35 -0.52 5.68
N ALA A 33 1.86 0.58 5.08
CA ALA A 33 3.07 1.25 5.57
C ALA A 33 2.91 1.70 7.03
N THR A 34 1.78 2.36 7.34
CA THR A 34 1.52 2.87 8.69
C THR A 34 1.39 1.74 9.72
N ALA A 35 0.70 0.65 9.38
CA ALA A 35 0.49 -0.48 10.26
C ALA A 35 1.81 -1.21 10.56
N THR A 36 2.63 -1.49 9.53
CA THR A 36 3.94 -2.12 9.70
C THR A 36 4.85 -1.28 10.59
N HIS A 37 4.93 0.04 10.37
CA HIS A 37 5.78 0.92 11.17
C HIS A 37 5.30 1.06 12.62
N LYS A 38 3.98 1.24 12.81
CA LYS A 38 3.39 1.34 14.17
C LYS A 38 3.56 0.04 14.94
N LEU A 39 3.31 -1.10 14.31
CA LEU A 39 3.51 -2.41 14.95
C LEU A 39 4.99 -2.63 15.27
N GLY A 40 5.90 -2.27 14.36
CA GLY A 40 7.34 -2.30 14.61
C GLY A 40 7.77 -1.47 15.81
N ALA A 41 7.25 -0.25 15.94
CA ALA A 41 7.52 0.60 17.10
C ALA A 41 6.94 0.01 18.40
N PHE A 42 5.72 -0.54 18.34
CA PHE A 42 5.07 -1.18 19.48
C PHE A 42 5.83 -2.42 19.97
N VAL A 43 6.21 -3.33 19.08
CA VAL A 43 6.96 -4.54 19.42
C VAL A 43 8.33 -4.19 19.99
N LYS A 44 9.02 -3.17 19.46
CA LYS A 44 10.29 -2.68 20.03
C LYS A 44 10.14 -2.16 21.45
N ARG A 45 9.01 -1.53 21.79
CA ARG A 45 8.70 -1.05 23.14
C ARG A 45 8.39 -2.20 24.10
N LEU A 46 7.69 -3.23 23.61
CA LEU A 46 7.30 -4.38 24.43
C LEU A 46 8.47 -5.36 24.66
N ILE A 47 9.29 -5.59 23.64
CA ILE A 47 10.37 -6.58 23.65
C ILE A 47 11.71 -5.86 23.35
N SER A 48 12.49 -5.63 24.41
CA SER A 48 13.80 -4.99 24.32
C SER A 48 14.83 -5.86 23.57
N TYR A 49 14.84 -7.18 23.82
CA TYR A 49 15.79 -8.10 23.20
C TYR A 49 15.44 -8.39 21.72
N SER A 50 16.29 -7.91 20.80
CA SER A 50 16.01 -7.92 19.36
C SER A 50 15.67 -9.31 18.76
N PRO A 51 16.38 -10.42 19.08
CA PRO A 51 16.04 -11.74 18.54
C PRO A 51 14.70 -12.31 19.03
N LEU A 52 14.21 -11.88 20.20
CA LEU A 52 12.93 -12.37 20.73
C LEU A 52 11.73 -11.78 19.97
N ARG A 53 11.91 -10.65 19.27
CA ARG A 53 10.85 -10.01 18.48
C ARG A 53 10.37 -10.90 17.32
N PRO A 54 11.24 -11.36 16.39
CA PRO A 54 10.81 -12.27 15.32
C PRO A 54 10.41 -13.64 15.86
N PHE A 55 10.97 -14.11 16.98
CA PHE A 55 10.52 -15.35 17.62
C PHE A 55 9.05 -15.25 18.07
N ALA A 56 8.69 -14.19 18.81
CA ALA A 56 7.32 -13.98 19.27
C ALA A 56 6.35 -13.79 18.09
N GLY A 57 6.76 -13.04 17.06
CA GLY A 57 5.97 -12.87 15.84
C GLY A 57 5.76 -14.17 15.06
N GLY A 58 6.81 -15.00 14.97
CA GLY A 58 6.76 -16.28 14.29
C GLY A 58 5.86 -17.27 15.04
N LEU A 59 5.94 -17.29 16.37
CA LEU A 59 5.05 -18.07 17.21
C LEU A 59 3.60 -17.63 17.04
N LEU A 60 3.33 -16.32 17.03
CA LEU A 60 1.99 -15.78 16.79
C LEU A 60 1.44 -16.20 15.42
N ILE A 61 2.25 -16.10 14.36
CA ILE A 61 1.85 -16.53 13.01
C ILE A 61 1.61 -18.04 12.98
N ALA A 62 2.49 -18.84 13.57
CA ALA A 62 2.34 -20.30 13.59
C ALA A 62 1.06 -20.73 14.32
N VAL A 63 0.75 -20.11 15.46
CA VAL A 63 -0.50 -20.34 16.20
C VAL A 63 -1.71 -19.89 15.38
N ALA A 64 -1.63 -18.74 14.70
CA ALA A 64 -2.71 -18.26 13.84
C ALA A 64 -2.97 -19.19 12.65
N VAL A 65 -1.91 -19.68 11.97
CA VAL A 65 -2.04 -20.68 10.91
C VAL A 65 -2.67 -21.95 11.47
N TRP A 66 -2.14 -22.51 12.55
CA TRP A 66 -2.66 -23.73 13.15
C TRP A 66 -4.14 -23.62 13.55
N ALA A 67 -4.54 -22.49 14.17
CA ALA A 67 -5.92 -22.27 14.58
C ALA A 67 -6.89 -22.07 13.40
N LEU A 68 -6.41 -21.55 12.27
CA LEU A 68 -7.24 -21.25 11.09
C LEU A 68 -7.19 -22.35 10.01
N SER A 69 -6.16 -23.20 10.00
CA SER A 69 -5.89 -24.22 8.96
C SER A 69 -6.94 -25.34 8.88
N GLY A 70 -7.87 -25.43 9.85
CA GLY A 70 -9.03 -26.34 9.80
C GLY A 70 -10.34 -25.70 9.35
N ASN A 71 -10.36 -24.41 9.03
CA ASN A 71 -11.58 -23.69 8.70
C ASN A 71 -11.92 -23.84 7.20
N HIS A 72 -13.09 -24.40 6.89
CA HIS A 72 -13.54 -24.58 5.50
C HIS A 72 -13.75 -23.25 4.74
N TYR A 73 -13.92 -22.13 5.45
CA TYR A 73 -14.19 -20.82 4.86
C TYR A 73 -12.94 -19.98 4.56
N ILE A 74 -11.79 -20.29 5.17
CA ILE A 74 -10.57 -19.48 5.05
C ILE A 74 -9.39 -20.38 4.75
N ASP A 75 -8.85 -20.25 3.55
CA ASP A 75 -7.59 -20.88 3.16
C ASP A 75 -6.40 -20.00 3.60
N VAL A 76 -5.98 -20.19 4.85
CA VAL A 76 -4.91 -19.40 5.48
C VAL A 76 -3.55 -19.61 4.80
N ASP A 77 -3.35 -20.73 4.09
CA ASP A 77 -2.10 -21.05 3.42
C ASP A 77 -1.80 -20.10 2.26
N LYS A 78 -2.83 -19.45 1.71
CA LYS A 78 -2.68 -18.37 0.72
C LYS A 78 -1.97 -17.14 1.29
N TYR A 79 -2.03 -16.91 2.59
CA TYR A 79 -1.52 -15.68 3.24
C TYR A 79 -0.07 -15.79 3.68
N ILE A 80 0.47 -17.00 3.79
CA ILE A 80 1.89 -17.22 4.14
C ILE A 80 2.81 -17.10 2.91
N GLY A 81 4.12 -16.97 3.14
CA GLY A 81 5.12 -16.88 2.08
C GLY A 81 4.94 -15.68 1.15
N LEU A 82 5.35 -15.81 -0.12
CA LEU A 82 5.24 -14.76 -1.12
C LEU A 82 3.82 -14.62 -1.69
N GLY A 83 3.08 -15.72 -1.81
CA GLY A 83 1.72 -15.77 -2.37
C GLY A 83 1.64 -15.57 -3.90
N ILE A 84 2.71 -15.89 -4.63
CA ILE A 84 2.74 -15.80 -6.10
C ILE A 84 1.61 -16.60 -6.79
N PRO A 85 1.28 -17.84 -6.36
CA PRO A 85 0.17 -18.58 -6.97
C PRO A 85 -1.16 -17.81 -6.92
N SER A 86 -1.48 -17.19 -5.78
CA SER A 86 -2.69 -16.38 -5.62
C SER A 86 -2.64 -15.09 -6.42
N ILE A 87 -1.46 -14.47 -6.59
CA ILE A 87 -1.28 -13.35 -7.51
C ILE A 87 -1.70 -13.78 -8.91
N VAL A 88 -1.13 -14.86 -9.45
CA VAL A 88 -1.44 -15.35 -10.80
C VAL A 88 -2.92 -15.72 -10.91
N GLN A 89 -3.46 -16.43 -9.91
CA GLN A 89 -4.85 -16.83 -9.87
C GLN A 89 -5.81 -15.63 -9.94
N SER A 90 -5.46 -14.52 -9.29
CA SER A 90 -6.27 -13.29 -9.31
C SER A 90 -6.42 -12.66 -10.69
N PHE A 91 -5.59 -13.02 -11.68
CA PHE A 91 -5.77 -12.57 -13.06
C PHE A 91 -6.81 -13.38 -13.84
N HIS A 92 -7.13 -14.58 -13.37
CA HIS A 92 -7.88 -15.57 -14.15
C HIS A 92 -9.24 -15.92 -13.55
N MET A 93 -9.38 -15.87 -12.23
CA MET A 93 -10.61 -16.26 -11.55
C MET A 93 -10.98 -15.33 -10.39
N PRO A 94 -12.25 -15.30 -9.97
CA PRO A 94 -12.65 -14.58 -8.76
C PRO A 94 -11.91 -15.14 -7.54
N MET A 95 -11.32 -14.24 -6.76
CA MET A 95 -10.69 -14.54 -5.47
C MET A 95 -11.67 -14.26 -4.33
N ASP A 96 -11.35 -14.73 -3.13
CA ASP A 96 -12.15 -14.43 -1.95
C ASP A 96 -12.00 -12.92 -1.61
N PRO A 97 -13.11 -12.17 -1.36
CA PRO A 97 -13.05 -10.71 -1.17
C PRO A 97 -12.17 -10.23 0.00
N TRP A 98 -11.83 -11.12 0.92
CA TRP A 98 -11.00 -10.85 2.10
C TRP A 98 -9.53 -11.24 1.93
N ASP A 99 -9.12 -11.84 0.80
CA ASP A 99 -7.74 -12.34 0.61
C ASP A 99 -6.68 -11.24 0.74
N TRP A 100 -6.98 -10.04 0.24
CA TRP A 100 -6.08 -8.89 0.35
C TRP A 100 -5.86 -8.49 1.82
N LEU A 101 -6.89 -8.58 2.65
CA LEU A 101 -6.84 -8.22 4.06
C LEU A 101 -6.09 -9.29 4.86
N GLY A 102 -6.38 -10.58 4.59
CA GLY A 102 -5.65 -11.69 5.18
C GLY A 102 -4.14 -11.58 4.93
N LYS A 103 -3.76 -11.37 3.66
CA LYS A 103 -2.34 -11.16 3.31
C LYS A 103 -1.73 -9.94 4.00
N MET A 104 -2.46 -8.82 4.03
CA MET A 104 -2.00 -7.61 4.69
C MET A 104 -1.69 -7.86 6.16
N LEU A 105 -2.61 -8.49 6.90
CA LEU A 105 -2.46 -8.75 8.32
C LEU A 105 -1.24 -9.64 8.61
N PHE A 106 -1.11 -10.77 7.92
CA PHE A 106 0.02 -11.68 8.10
C PHE A 106 1.36 -11.03 7.76
N THR A 107 1.39 -10.21 6.70
CA THR A 107 2.60 -9.51 6.28
C THR A 107 2.99 -8.41 7.27
N VAL A 108 2.02 -7.59 7.72
CA VAL A 108 2.24 -6.54 8.73
C VAL A 108 2.77 -7.15 10.02
N VAL A 109 2.19 -8.27 10.49
CA VAL A 109 2.68 -8.98 11.68
C VAL A 109 4.09 -9.51 11.48
N SER A 110 4.37 -10.16 10.34
CA SER A 110 5.70 -10.69 10.02
C SER A 110 6.76 -9.58 10.05
N LEU A 111 6.55 -8.50 9.30
CA LEU A 111 7.51 -7.41 9.17
C LEU A 111 7.60 -6.57 10.44
N GLY A 112 6.45 -6.26 11.05
CA GLY A 112 6.37 -5.48 12.29
C GLY A 112 7.03 -6.19 13.48
N THR A 113 7.07 -7.52 13.49
CA THR A 113 7.79 -8.27 14.53
C THR A 113 9.27 -8.47 14.23
N GLY A 114 9.73 -8.07 13.04
CA GLY A 114 11.15 -8.00 12.69
C GLY A 114 11.65 -9.16 11.82
N PHE A 115 10.78 -9.95 11.20
CA PHE A 115 11.23 -10.86 10.14
C PHE A 115 11.90 -10.07 9.01
N LYS A 116 13.01 -10.63 8.51
CA LYS A 116 13.72 -10.09 7.36
C LYS A 116 13.14 -10.73 6.10
N GLY A 117 12.52 -9.91 5.26
CA GLY A 117 11.92 -10.31 3.99
C GLY A 117 11.55 -9.08 3.16
N GLY A 118 11.25 -9.27 1.88
CA GLY A 118 10.81 -8.18 1.00
C GLY A 118 9.33 -7.85 1.21
N GLU A 119 9.00 -6.56 1.25
CA GLU A 119 7.61 -6.07 1.36
C GLU A 119 6.90 -5.96 0.01
N VAL A 120 7.69 -5.97 -1.07
CA VAL A 120 7.25 -5.69 -2.45
C VAL A 120 6.26 -6.74 -2.96
N THR A 121 6.62 -8.03 -2.88
CA THR A 121 5.74 -9.11 -3.38
C THR A 121 4.43 -9.23 -2.59
N PRO A 122 4.42 -9.10 -1.25
CA PRO A 122 3.16 -8.98 -0.52
C PRO A 122 2.30 -7.78 -0.93
N LEU A 123 2.90 -6.62 -1.22
CA LEU A 123 2.14 -5.46 -1.73
C LEU A 123 1.51 -5.75 -3.10
N PHE A 124 2.20 -6.48 -3.97
CA PHE A 124 1.65 -6.97 -5.23
C PHE A 124 0.47 -7.93 -5.02
N TYR A 125 0.59 -8.87 -4.08
CA TYR A 125 -0.52 -9.74 -3.69
C TYR A 125 -1.73 -8.94 -3.24
N ILE A 126 -1.53 -8.05 -2.26
CA ILE A 126 -2.59 -7.24 -1.67
C ILE A 126 -3.27 -6.42 -2.77
N GLY A 127 -2.48 -5.79 -3.65
CA GLY A 127 -2.99 -5.03 -4.78
C GLY A 127 -3.78 -5.87 -5.78
N ALA A 128 -3.25 -7.01 -6.20
CA ALA A 128 -3.89 -7.86 -7.20
C ALA A 128 -5.21 -8.46 -6.69
N THR A 129 -5.21 -8.97 -5.45
CA THR A 129 -6.41 -9.56 -4.83
C THR A 129 -7.45 -8.50 -4.45
N LEU A 130 -7.05 -7.30 -4.02
CA LEU A 130 -7.98 -6.18 -3.80
C LEU A 130 -8.60 -5.71 -5.12
N GLY A 131 -7.78 -5.59 -6.17
CA GLY A 131 -8.25 -5.28 -7.52
C GLY A 131 -9.27 -6.30 -8.01
N ASN A 132 -8.95 -7.60 -7.86
CA ASN A 132 -9.88 -8.68 -8.18
C ASN A 132 -11.20 -8.57 -7.42
N ALA A 133 -11.15 -8.32 -6.10
CA ALA A 133 -12.34 -8.16 -5.26
C ALA A 133 -13.21 -6.95 -5.66
N LEU A 134 -12.60 -5.87 -6.17
CA LEU A 134 -13.32 -4.68 -6.65
C LEU A 134 -13.87 -4.84 -8.07
N ALA A 135 -13.39 -5.82 -8.84
CA ALA A 135 -13.75 -5.97 -10.25
C ALA A 135 -15.27 -6.15 -10.48
N PRO A 136 -16.02 -6.95 -9.69
CA PRO A 136 -17.48 -7.06 -9.83
C PRO A 136 -18.20 -5.75 -9.52
N LEU A 137 -17.74 -5.00 -8.51
CA LEU A 137 -18.36 -3.73 -8.10
C LEU A 137 -18.21 -2.66 -9.18
N LEU A 138 -17.05 -2.63 -9.83
CA LEU A 138 -16.73 -1.67 -10.89
C LEU A 138 -17.18 -2.14 -12.28
N HIS A 139 -17.72 -3.36 -12.40
CA HIS A 139 -18.13 -3.98 -13.66
C HIS A 139 -16.99 -4.03 -14.69
N LEU A 140 -15.78 -4.37 -14.21
CA LEU A 140 -14.57 -4.44 -15.03
C LEU A 140 -13.97 -5.85 -15.00
N PRO A 141 -13.21 -6.28 -16.02
CA PRO A 141 -12.58 -7.60 -16.02
C PRO A 141 -11.62 -7.81 -14.84
N PHE A 142 -11.69 -8.98 -14.19
CA PHE A 142 -10.85 -9.34 -13.06
C PHE A 142 -9.36 -9.13 -13.33
N GLY A 143 -8.84 -9.67 -14.43
CA GLY A 143 -7.42 -9.52 -14.78
C GLY A 143 -6.97 -8.08 -15.00
N MET A 144 -7.86 -7.21 -15.48
CA MET A 144 -7.53 -5.79 -15.66
C MET A 144 -7.40 -5.09 -14.31
N LEU A 145 -8.34 -5.30 -13.38
CA LEU A 145 -8.29 -4.67 -12.07
C LEU A 145 -7.25 -5.28 -11.16
N ALA A 146 -7.00 -6.58 -11.26
CA ALA A 146 -5.87 -7.23 -10.59
C ALA A 146 -4.55 -6.61 -11.04
N GLY A 147 -4.33 -6.43 -12.36
CA GLY A 147 -3.13 -5.78 -12.88
C GLY A 147 -2.98 -4.32 -12.44
N ILE A 148 -4.06 -3.54 -12.48
CA ILE A 148 -4.04 -2.14 -12.01
C ILE A 148 -3.78 -2.08 -10.51
N GLY A 149 -4.46 -2.90 -9.70
CA GLY A 149 -4.27 -2.95 -8.25
C GLY A 149 -2.87 -3.38 -7.85
N PHE A 150 -2.31 -4.38 -8.53
CA PHE A 150 -0.93 -4.86 -8.37
C PHE A 150 0.07 -3.70 -8.42
N VAL A 151 -0.01 -2.85 -9.45
CA VAL A 151 0.93 -1.72 -9.61
C VAL A 151 0.54 -0.52 -8.76
N ALA A 152 -0.74 -0.21 -8.61
CA ALA A 152 -1.20 1.00 -7.94
C ALA A 152 -1.01 0.94 -6.42
N VAL A 153 -1.25 -0.20 -5.76
CA VAL A 153 -0.96 -0.32 -4.32
C VAL A 153 0.53 -0.13 -4.05
N PHE A 154 1.39 -0.72 -4.88
CA PHE A 154 2.83 -0.55 -4.77
C PHE A 154 3.26 0.89 -5.08
N ALA A 155 2.65 1.55 -6.06
CA ALA A 155 2.93 2.95 -6.42
C ALA A 155 2.76 3.90 -5.22
N GLY A 156 1.67 3.72 -4.46
CA GLY A 156 1.38 4.49 -3.25
C GLY A 156 2.31 4.10 -2.09
N ALA A 157 2.48 2.80 -1.83
CA ALA A 157 3.31 2.33 -0.73
C ALA A 157 4.80 2.70 -0.88
N ALA A 158 5.33 2.65 -2.11
CA ALA A 158 6.73 2.94 -2.42
C ALA A 158 7.01 4.38 -2.85
N ASN A 159 5.97 5.19 -3.07
CA ASN A 159 6.08 6.56 -3.60
C ASN A 159 6.81 6.64 -4.96
N THR A 160 6.59 5.68 -5.86
CA THR A 160 7.30 5.58 -7.15
C THR A 160 6.34 5.40 -8.35
N PRO A 161 5.41 6.34 -8.60
CA PRO A 161 4.35 6.16 -9.60
C PRO A 161 4.88 5.92 -11.02
N LEU A 162 5.92 6.65 -11.44
CA LEU A 162 6.50 6.51 -12.77
C LEU A 162 7.10 5.12 -13.00
N ALA A 163 7.90 4.62 -12.05
CA ALA A 163 8.47 3.29 -12.13
C ALA A 163 7.40 2.19 -12.18
N THR A 164 6.32 2.35 -11.41
CA THR A 164 5.21 1.38 -11.42
C THR A 164 4.38 1.42 -12.69
N ILE A 165 4.28 2.57 -13.36
CA ILE A 165 3.60 2.66 -14.68
C ILE A 165 4.44 1.94 -15.74
N VAL A 166 5.77 2.15 -15.75
CA VAL A 166 6.67 1.41 -16.65
C VAL A 166 6.60 -0.08 -16.38
N MET A 167 6.65 -0.49 -15.11
CA MET A 167 6.46 -1.88 -14.71
C MET A 167 5.13 -2.45 -15.21
N ALA A 168 4.03 -1.68 -15.16
CA ALA A 168 2.74 -2.12 -15.70
C ALA A 168 2.82 -2.42 -17.20
N MET A 169 3.50 -1.57 -17.96
CA MET A 169 3.67 -1.76 -19.41
C MET A 169 4.51 -3.01 -19.72
N GLU A 170 5.60 -3.22 -18.98
CA GLU A 170 6.48 -4.38 -19.15
C GLU A 170 5.76 -5.70 -18.80
N LEU A 171 4.94 -5.71 -17.74
CA LEU A 171 4.27 -6.92 -17.28
C LEU A 171 2.97 -7.24 -18.02
N PHE A 172 2.20 -6.23 -18.39
CA PHE A 172 0.82 -6.40 -18.89
C PHE A 172 0.59 -5.86 -20.31
N GLY A 173 1.61 -5.27 -20.93
CA GLY A 173 1.55 -4.66 -22.25
C GLY A 173 1.30 -3.14 -22.21
N PRO A 174 1.70 -2.40 -23.25
CA PRO A 174 1.60 -0.94 -23.30
C PRO A 174 0.16 -0.43 -23.24
N GLU A 175 -0.83 -1.26 -23.58
CA GLU A 175 -2.24 -0.88 -23.60
C GLU A 175 -2.78 -0.57 -22.19
N ILE A 176 -2.16 -1.12 -21.13
CA ILE A 176 -2.57 -0.83 -19.74
C ILE A 176 -2.13 0.57 -19.29
N ALA A 177 -1.16 1.19 -19.97
CA ALA A 177 -0.45 2.38 -19.47
C ALA A 177 -1.37 3.55 -19.08
N PRO A 178 -2.38 3.95 -19.89
CA PRO A 178 -3.25 5.07 -19.51
C PRO A 178 -4.05 4.77 -18.24
N LEU A 179 -4.48 3.52 -18.07
CA LEU A 179 -5.28 3.09 -16.93
C LEU A 179 -4.43 2.96 -15.66
N ALA A 180 -3.25 2.35 -15.80
CA ALA A 180 -2.27 2.26 -14.74
C ALA A 180 -1.80 3.65 -14.29
N ALA A 181 -1.59 4.59 -15.22
CA ALA A 181 -1.20 5.96 -14.91
C ALA A 181 -2.20 6.66 -13.99
N ILE A 182 -3.49 6.63 -14.33
CA ILE A 182 -4.54 7.25 -13.50
C ILE A 182 -4.53 6.65 -12.09
N ALA A 183 -4.52 5.33 -11.97
CA ALA A 183 -4.59 4.65 -10.68
C ALA A 183 -3.31 4.83 -9.84
N CYS A 184 -2.13 4.70 -10.45
CA CYS A 184 -0.83 4.87 -9.78
C CYS A 184 -0.62 6.31 -9.32
N ILE A 185 -0.98 7.31 -10.13
CA ILE A 185 -0.87 8.72 -9.75
C ILE A 185 -1.86 9.03 -8.61
N ALA A 186 -3.12 8.59 -8.72
CA ALA A 186 -4.09 8.78 -7.65
C ALA A 186 -3.64 8.12 -6.34
N SER A 187 -3.17 6.87 -6.41
CA SER A 187 -2.62 6.14 -5.27
C SER A 187 -1.42 6.85 -4.63
N TYR A 188 -0.50 7.37 -5.47
CA TYR A 188 0.65 8.15 -5.03
C TYR A 188 0.24 9.46 -4.33
N LEU A 189 -0.75 10.18 -4.83
CA LEU A 189 -1.20 11.43 -4.21
C LEU A 189 -1.92 11.16 -2.88
N VAL A 190 -2.76 10.12 -2.83
CA VAL A 190 -3.55 9.77 -1.63
C VAL A 190 -2.70 9.20 -0.50
N SER A 191 -1.63 8.46 -0.83
CA SER A 191 -0.69 7.94 0.18
C SER A 191 0.12 9.05 0.88
N GLY A 192 0.14 10.26 0.32
CA GLY A 192 0.83 11.41 0.91
C GLY A 192 2.33 11.14 1.11
N HIS A 193 2.94 11.75 2.12
CA HIS A 193 4.37 11.53 2.43
C HIS A 193 4.58 10.37 3.42
N THR A 194 3.80 9.29 3.28
CA THR A 194 4.02 8.03 4.00
C THR A 194 4.47 6.96 3.01
N GLY A 195 5.32 6.04 3.44
CA GLY A 195 5.75 4.94 2.58
C GLY A 195 6.50 3.87 3.35
N ILE A 196 6.82 2.79 2.64
CA ILE A 196 7.58 1.66 3.21
C ILE A 196 9.06 2.01 3.42
N TYR A 197 9.58 3.01 2.71
CA TYR A 197 10.98 3.43 2.79
C TYR A 197 11.15 4.75 3.58
N HIS A 198 11.39 4.69 4.90
CA HIS A 198 11.58 5.87 5.76
C HIS A 198 12.69 6.82 5.31
N ALA A 199 13.77 6.27 4.76
CA ALA A 199 14.94 7.04 4.34
C ALA A 199 14.78 7.73 2.98
N GLN A 200 13.67 7.49 2.28
CA GLN A 200 13.38 8.12 0.99
C GLN A 200 13.34 9.64 1.17
N ARG A 201 13.99 10.37 0.26
CA ARG A 201 14.03 11.83 0.26
C ARG A 201 12.96 12.38 -0.67
N VAL A 202 12.30 13.46 -0.24
CA VAL A 202 11.26 14.15 -1.02
C VAL A 202 11.92 15.25 -1.84
N GLY A 203 11.85 15.11 -3.17
CA GLY A 203 12.29 16.17 -4.08
C GLY A 203 11.25 17.28 -4.19
N HIS A 204 9.98 16.92 -4.40
CA HIS A 204 8.86 17.86 -4.52
C HIS A 204 7.70 17.45 -3.61
N SER A 205 7.09 18.42 -2.93
CA SER A 205 5.93 18.18 -2.09
C SER A 205 4.72 17.76 -2.93
N LYS A 206 4.01 16.71 -2.50
CA LYS A 206 2.78 16.25 -3.16
C LYS A 206 1.59 17.17 -2.98
N HIS A 207 1.64 18.06 -1.99
CA HIS A 207 0.55 18.96 -1.60
C HIS A 207 1.07 20.38 -1.44
N HIS A 208 0.18 21.38 -1.39
CA HIS A 208 0.53 22.80 -1.32
C HIS A 208 1.36 23.23 -0.09
N ARG A 209 1.62 22.33 0.87
CA ARG A 209 2.48 22.62 2.02
C ARG A 209 3.94 22.55 1.60
N PRO A 210 4.72 23.64 1.69
CA PRO A 210 6.12 23.64 1.30
C PRO A 210 6.91 22.72 2.22
N LEU A 211 7.79 21.93 1.63
CA LEU A 211 8.76 21.07 2.32
C LEU A 211 10.16 21.50 1.90
N PRO A 212 11.15 21.43 2.80
CA PRO A 212 12.55 21.59 2.43
C PRO A 212 12.93 20.55 1.37
N GLU A 213 13.74 20.95 0.39
CA GLU A 213 14.28 20.02 -0.59
C GLU A 213 15.05 18.90 0.12
N GLU A 214 14.86 17.68 -0.37
CA GLU A 214 15.55 16.48 0.11
C GLU A 214 15.26 16.03 1.56
N ILE A 215 14.23 16.57 2.21
CA ILE A 215 13.80 16.07 3.53
C ILE A 215 13.44 14.58 3.45
N ARG A 216 13.85 13.79 4.44
CA ARG A 216 13.49 12.36 4.52
C ARG A 216 12.03 12.21 4.93
N LEU A 217 11.35 11.19 4.42
CA LEU A 217 9.96 10.89 4.79
C LEU A 217 9.76 10.75 6.31
N SER A 218 10.74 10.16 7.02
CA SER A 218 10.70 10.03 8.48
C SER A 218 10.64 11.36 9.23
N ASP A 219 11.21 12.42 8.66
CA ASP A 219 11.51 13.67 9.37
C ASP A 219 10.42 14.73 9.15
N ILE A 220 9.50 14.52 8.20
CA ILE A 220 8.43 15.46 7.82
C ILE A 220 7.50 15.77 9.00
N LYS A 221 7.16 14.77 9.83
CA LYS A 221 6.30 15.00 11.01
C LYS A 221 6.95 15.93 12.03
N GLN A 222 8.25 15.75 12.25
CA GLN A 222 9.01 16.60 13.16
C GLN A 222 9.14 18.03 12.61
N PHE A 223 9.35 18.17 11.31
CA PHE A 223 9.39 19.48 10.63
C PHE A 223 8.06 20.25 10.77
N HIS A 224 6.91 19.58 10.57
CA HIS A 224 5.61 20.23 10.74
C HIS A 224 5.35 20.68 12.18
N ALA A 225 5.65 19.82 13.17
CA ALA A 225 5.50 20.19 14.58
C ALA A 225 6.38 21.38 14.98
N GLN A 226 7.62 21.43 14.47
CA GLN A 226 8.52 22.56 14.69
C GLN A 226 7.99 23.85 14.04
N SER A 227 7.49 23.77 12.81
CA SER A 227 6.95 24.92 12.06
C SER A 227 5.70 25.52 12.71
N GLU A 228 4.80 24.66 13.21
CA GLU A 228 3.59 25.07 13.94
C GLU A 228 3.97 25.76 15.27
N SER A 229 4.87 25.17 16.05
CA SER A 229 5.34 25.78 17.31
C SER A 229 6.09 27.11 17.13
N ALA A 230 6.75 27.30 15.98
CA ALA A 230 7.44 28.55 15.63
C ALA A 230 6.45 29.65 15.20
N SER A 231 5.36 29.27 14.53
CA SER A 231 4.28 30.19 14.17
C SER A 231 3.51 30.67 15.40
N GLU A 232 3.18 29.77 16.33
CA GLU A 232 2.48 30.11 17.59
C GLU A 232 3.31 31.08 18.45
N ARG A 233 4.64 30.87 18.53
CA ARG A 233 5.54 31.81 19.23
C ARG A 233 5.61 33.20 18.61
N LYS A 234 5.38 33.35 17.30
CA LYS A 234 5.34 34.66 16.63
C LYS A 234 4.01 35.40 16.81
N VAL A 235 2.93 34.70 17.18
CA VAL A 235 1.58 35.27 17.31
C VAL A 235 1.23 35.60 18.76
N ALA A 236 1.96 35.05 19.75
CA ALA A 236 1.79 35.45 21.14
C ALA A 236 2.02 36.96 21.29
N PRO A 237 1.05 37.73 21.84
CA PRO A 237 1.20 39.17 21.98
C PRO A 237 2.42 39.46 22.86
N ILE A 238 3.26 40.38 22.40
CA ILE A 238 4.30 40.98 23.23
C ILE A 238 3.55 41.63 24.39
N GLY A 239 3.56 40.97 25.55
CA GLY A 239 2.93 41.48 26.76
C GLY A 239 3.44 42.88 27.02
N GLU A 240 2.50 43.80 27.27
CA GLU A 240 2.77 45.15 27.74
C GLU A 240 3.68 45.11 28.97
N GLU A 241 4.98 45.33 28.80
CA GLU A 241 5.84 45.79 29.91
C GLU A 241 5.49 47.26 30.16
N LYS A 242 4.67 47.50 31.18
CA LYS A 242 4.55 48.78 31.87
C LYS A 242 5.59 48.87 32.99
#